data_AF-A0A3N5PNZ7-F1
#
_entry.id   AF-A0A3N5PNZ7-F1
#
_cell.length_a   1.000
_cell.length_b   1.000
_cell.length_c   1.000
_cell.angle_alpha   90.00
_cell.angle_beta   90.00
_cell.angle_gamma   90.00
#
_symmetry.space_group_name_H-M   'P 1'
#
loop_
_entity.id
_entity.type
_entity.pdbx_description
1 polymer ?
#
loop_
_entity_poly.entity_id
_entity_poly.type
_entity_poly.pdbx_seq_one_letter_code
_entity_poly.pdbx_strand_id
1 'polypeptide(L)'
;MTKQKLILFYTLVALTIATTIFPQAPKRSDVPDKHKWNLADMYPALSDWQADIKTVEARISDFAAYKGKLGENSQNLLNALNSYFGMLKIFYKAGTYAGNLSNEDV
;
A
#
# COMPACT_ATOMS: atom_id res chain seq x y z
N MET A 1 15.61 38.50 42.66
CA MET A 1 15.21 37.11 42.32
C MET A 1 16.25 36.16 42.90
N THR A 2 15.88 35.37 43.91
CA THR A 2 16.81 34.56 44.71
C THR A 2 17.37 33.39 43.91
N LYS A 3 18.68 33.10 44.06
CA LYS A 3 19.43 32.04 43.35
C LYS A 3 18.69 30.69 43.32
N GLN A 4 17.91 30.40 44.35
CA GLN A 4 17.05 29.21 44.46
C GLN A 4 15.98 29.12 43.37
N LYS A 5 15.33 30.24 43.02
CA LYS A 5 14.34 30.28 41.92
C LYS A 5 15.00 30.07 40.56
N LEU A 6 16.25 30.53 40.42
CA LEU A 6 17.05 30.35 39.21
C LEU A 6 17.50 28.88 39.06
N ILE A 7 17.93 28.25 40.16
CA ILE A 7 18.28 26.82 40.19
C ILE A 7 17.04 25.96 39.87
N LEU A 8 15.89 26.24 40.51
CA LEU A 8 14.64 25.54 40.25
C LEU A 8 14.19 25.68 38.79
N PHE A 9 14.37 26.86 38.19
CA PHE A 9 14.08 27.10 36.78
C PHE A 9 15.00 26.27 35.87
N TYR A 10 16.32 26.26 36.11
CA TYR A 10 17.25 25.44 35.33
C TYR A 10 17.01 23.94 35.48
N THR A 11 16.65 23.46 36.68
CA THR A 11 16.28 22.05 36.88
C THR A 11 14.99 21.69 36.16
N LEU A 12 14.00 22.59 36.11
CA LEU A 12 12.75 22.36 35.39
C LEU A 12 12.96 22.32 33.87
N VAL A 13 13.79 23.22 33.33
CA VAL A 13 14.18 23.24 31.92
C VAL A 13 14.97 21.98 31.53
N ALA A 14 15.90 21.54 32.38
CA ALA A 14 16.65 20.31 32.15
C ALA A 14 15.74 19.06 32.14
N LEU A 15 14.73 19.03 33.02
CA LEU A 15 13.76 17.93 33.10
C LEU A 15 12.86 17.86 31.85
N THR A 16 12.53 19.00 31.23
CA THR A 16 11.74 19.04 29.98
C THR A 16 12.51 18.61 28.73
N ILE A 17 13.85 18.66 28.74
CA ILE A 17 14.68 18.18 27.61
C ILE A 17 14.82 16.64 27.66
N ALA A 18 14.75 16.05 28.86
CA ALA A 18 14.90 14.61 29.05
C ALA A 18 13.69 13.80 28.57
N THR A 19 12.51 14.41 28.37
CA THR A 19 11.27 13.71 28.00
C THR A 19 11.04 13.57 26.49
N THR A 20 11.91 14.11 25.63
CA THR A 20 11.74 14.04 24.17
C THR A 20 12.52 12.90 23.47
N ILE A 21 13.11 11.97 24.22
CA ILE A 21 13.80 10.81 23.65
C ILE A 21 12.82 9.64 23.52
N PHE A 22 11.77 9.81 22.71
CA PHE A 22 11.08 8.65 22.16
C PHE A 22 11.92 8.14 20.98
N PRO A 23 12.37 6.87 20.97
CA PRO A 23 13.04 6.34 19.79
C PRO A 23 12.07 6.41 18.61
N GLN A 24 12.39 7.24 17.62
CA GLN A 24 11.66 7.23 16.35
C GLN A 24 11.84 5.84 15.72
N ALA A 25 10.76 5.31 15.15
CA ALA A 25 10.87 4.14 14.28
C ALA A 25 11.87 4.47 13.15
N PRO A 26 12.69 3.50 12.72
CA PRO A 26 13.62 3.73 11.63
C PRO A 26 12.84 4.14 10.38
N LYS A 27 13.37 5.10 9.61
CA LYS A 27 12.82 5.38 8.29
C LYS A 27 13.00 4.14 7.43
N ARG A 28 12.14 3.94 6.44
CA ARG A 28 12.31 2.79 5.53
C ARG A 28 13.66 2.76 4.84
N SER A 29 14.24 3.92 4.52
CA SER A 29 15.59 4.06 3.97
C SER A 29 16.67 3.43 4.86
N ASP A 30 16.45 3.38 6.17
CA ASP A 30 17.43 2.96 7.17
C ASP A 30 17.34 1.46 7.48
N VAL A 31 16.28 0.78 7.02
CA VAL A 31 16.09 -0.66 7.18
C VAL A 31 16.99 -1.41 6.17
N PRO A 32 17.74 -2.46 6.57
CA PRO A 32 18.47 -3.30 5.63
C PRO A 32 17.54 -4.05 4.66
N ASP A 33 17.91 -4.16 3.38
CA ASP A 33 17.05 -4.74 2.34
C ASP A 33 16.60 -6.17 2.63
N LYS A 34 17.42 -6.98 3.32
CA LYS A 34 17.06 -8.34 3.77
C LYS A 34 15.83 -8.40 4.70
N HIS A 35 15.41 -7.26 5.25
CA HIS A 35 14.24 -7.13 6.11
C HIS A 35 13.08 -6.40 5.44
N LYS A 36 13.22 -6.00 4.17
CA LYS A 36 12.16 -5.39 3.36
C LYS A 36 11.49 -6.47 2.53
N TRP A 37 10.17 -6.37 2.37
CA TRP A 37 9.53 -7.03 1.23
C TRP A 37 10.04 -6.42 -0.07
N ASN A 38 10.19 -7.24 -1.11
CA ASN A 38 10.65 -6.78 -2.42
C ASN A 38 9.45 -6.60 -3.36
N LEU A 39 9.00 -5.36 -3.57
CA LEU A 39 7.89 -5.09 -4.49
C LEU A 39 8.24 -5.36 -5.96
N ALA A 40 9.53 -5.43 -6.30
CA ALA A 40 9.98 -5.79 -7.64
C ALA A 40 9.61 -7.23 -8.03
N ASP A 41 9.34 -8.11 -7.04
CA ASP A 41 8.84 -9.47 -7.29
C ASP A 41 7.41 -9.47 -7.86
N MET A 42 6.65 -8.39 -7.63
CA MET A 42 5.30 -8.19 -8.17
C MET A 42 5.33 -7.36 -9.46
N TYR A 43 6.02 -6.22 -9.41
CA TYR A 43 6.16 -5.28 -10.52
C TYR A 43 7.59 -4.71 -10.52
N PRO A 44 8.43 -5.06 -11.51
CA PRO A 44 9.80 -4.57 -11.60
C PRO A 44 9.89 -3.04 -11.65
N ALA A 45 8.92 -2.40 -12.31
CA ALA A 45 8.80 -0.95 -12.37
C ALA A 45 7.37 -0.47 -12.14
N LEU A 46 7.23 0.78 -11.70
CA LEU A 46 5.92 1.44 -11.54
C LEU A 46 5.11 1.46 -12.85
N SER A 47 5.78 1.54 -13.99
CA SER A 47 5.14 1.47 -15.31
C SER A 47 4.42 0.14 -15.57
N ASP A 48 4.93 -0.96 -15.02
CA ASP A 48 4.30 -2.28 -15.17
C ASP A 48 3.00 -2.34 -14.36
N TRP A 49 3.00 -1.77 -13.15
CA TRP A 49 1.78 -1.61 -12.35
C TRP A 49 0.75 -0.71 -13.05
N GLN A 50 1.18 0.42 -13.62
CA GLN A 50 0.30 1.33 -14.37
C GLN A 50 -0.33 0.66 -15.60
N ALA A 51 0.41 -0.23 -16.27
CA ALA A 51 -0.10 -0.99 -17.41
C ALA A 51 -1.20 -1.99 -16.98
N ASP A 52 -1.01 -2.67 -15.85
CA ASP A 52 -2.02 -3.59 -15.31
C ASP A 52 -3.28 -2.84 -14.84
N ILE A 53 -3.15 -1.66 -14.24
CA ILE A 53 -4.31 -0.81 -13.89
C ILE A 53 -5.11 -0.43 -15.15
N LYS A 54 -4.44 0.05 -16.21
CA LYS A 54 -5.10 0.35 -17.49
C LYS A 54 -5.80 -0.87 -18.08
N THR A 55 -5.19 -2.04 -17.94
CA THR A 55 -5.78 -3.31 -18.39
C THR A 55 -7.05 -3.65 -17.61
N VAL A 56 -7.07 -3.42 -16.29
CA VAL A 56 -8.27 -3.62 -15.47
C VAL A 56 -9.36 -2.65 -15.91
N GLU A 57 -9.05 -1.36 -16.03
CA GLU A 57 -10.02 -0.33 -16.45
C GLU A 57 -10.69 -0.66 -17.79
N ALA A 58 -9.89 -1.08 -18.78
CA ALA A 58 -10.39 -1.47 -20.09
C ALA A 58 -11.31 -2.71 -20.05
N ARG A 59 -11.00 -3.70 -19.19
CA ARG A 59 -11.77 -4.94 -19.08
C ARG A 59 -13.14 -4.78 -18.42
N ILE A 60 -13.39 -3.67 -17.70
CA ILE A 60 -14.68 -3.43 -17.04
C ILE A 60 -15.81 -3.36 -18.08
N SER A 61 -15.57 -2.74 -19.23
CA SER A 61 -16.59 -2.62 -20.29
C SER A 61 -16.99 -3.97 -20.90
N ASP A 62 -16.09 -4.95 -20.89
CA ASP A 62 -16.34 -6.26 -21.50
C ASP A 62 -17.50 -7.01 -20.81
N PHE A 63 -17.75 -6.72 -19.53
CA PHE A 63 -18.84 -7.37 -18.79
C PHE A 63 -20.24 -7.00 -19.29
N ALA A 64 -20.38 -5.86 -19.97
CA ALA A 64 -21.65 -5.48 -20.58
C ALA A 64 -22.15 -6.53 -21.59
N ALA A 65 -21.23 -7.26 -22.24
CA ALA A 65 -21.56 -8.31 -23.20
C ALA A 65 -22.32 -9.49 -22.59
N TYR A 66 -22.16 -9.74 -21.28
CA TYR A 66 -22.78 -10.86 -20.55
C TYR A 66 -24.12 -10.50 -19.88
N LYS A 67 -24.50 -9.22 -19.87
CA LYS A 67 -25.73 -8.76 -19.20
C LYS A 67 -26.96 -9.46 -19.76
N GLY A 68 -27.73 -10.14 -18.90
CA GLY A 68 -28.94 -10.88 -19.26
C GLY A 68 -28.69 -12.24 -19.93
N LYS A 69 -27.44 -12.60 -20.23
CA LYS A 69 -27.09 -13.80 -21.01
C LYS A 69 -26.53 -14.97 -20.19
N LEU A 70 -26.27 -14.76 -18.90
CA LEU A 70 -25.63 -15.75 -18.02
C LEU A 70 -26.42 -17.05 -17.88
N GLY A 71 -27.76 -16.98 -17.97
CA GLY A 71 -28.65 -18.14 -17.86
C GLY A 71 -29.00 -18.81 -19.20
N GLU A 72 -28.55 -18.27 -20.34
CA GLU A 72 -28.90 -18.80 -21.66
C GLU A 72 -28.26 -20.17 -21.92
N ASN A 73 -27.04 -20.40 -21.43
CA ASN A 73 -26.34 -21.68 -21.49
C ASN A 73 -25.07 -21.68 -20.60
N SER A 74 -24.52 -22.87 -20.35
CA SER A 74 -23.32 -23.06 -19.52
C SER A 74 -22.06 -22.40 -20.10
N GLN A 75 -21.93 -22.30 -21.43
CA GLN A 75 -20.77 -21.68 -22.08
C GLN A 75 -20.72 -20.17 -21.83
N ASN A 76 -21.88 -19.48 -21.85
CA ASN A 76 -21.97 -18.06 -21.52
C ASN A 76 -21.52 -17.80 -20.07
N LEU A 77 -21.98 -18.63 -19.12
CA LEU A 77 -21.57 -18.54 -17.73
C LEU A 77 -20.06 -18.76 -17.58
N LEU A 78 -19.52 -19.81 -18.19
CA LEU A 78 -18.09 -20.11 -18.15
C LEU A 78 -17.25 -18.96 -18.69
N ASN A 79 -17.63 -18.39 -19.83
CA ASN A 79 -16.93 -17.26 -20.44
C ASN A 79 -16.95 -16.03 -19.53
N ALA A 80 -18.10 -15.71 -18.93
CA ALA A 80 -18.24 -14.61 -17.99
C ALA A 80 -17.35 -14.80 -16.75
N LEU A 81 -17.35 -15.99 -16.15
CA LEU A 81 -16.52 -16.33 -14.99
C LEU A 81 -15.03 -16.25 -15.32
N ASN A 82 -14.60 -16.78 -16.47
CA ASN A 82 -13.21 -16.70 -16.92
C ASN A 82 -12.77 -15.24 -17.11
N SER A 83 -13.62 -14.42 -17.74
CA SER A 83 -13.36 -12.98 -17.91
C SER A 83 -13.25 -12.28 -16.56
N TYR A 84 -14.18 -12.58 -15.64
CA TYR A 84 -14.23 -11.99 -14.31
C TYR A 84 -13.01 -12.35 -13.48
N PHE A 85 -12.70 -13.64 -13.32
CA PHE A 85 -11.56 -14.08 -12.52
C PHE A 85 -10.22 -13.70 -13.16
N GLY A 86 -10.13 -13.66 -14.49
CA GLY A 86 -8.95 -13.17 -15.19
C GLY A 86 -8.64 -11.71 -14.85
N MET A 87 -9.64 -10.82 -14.92
CA MET A 87 -9.50 -9.42 -14.51
C MET A 87 -9.23 -9.31 -13.01
N LEU A 88 -9.98 -10.04 -12.19
CA LEU A 88 -9.90 -9.97 -10.72
C LEU A 88 -8.50 -10.33 -10.20
N LYS A 89 -7.83 -11.29 -10.84
CA LYS A 89 -6.44 -11.65 -10.54
C LYS A 89 -5.49 -10.47 -10.74
N ILE A 90 -5.65 -9.72 -11.84
CA ILE A 90 -4.83 -8.53 -12.13
C ILE A 90 -5.14 -7.43 -11.10
N PHE A 91 -6.43 -7.20 -10.82
CA PHE A 91 -6.88 -6.21 -9.83
C PHE A 91 -6.29 -6.47 -8.45
N TYR A 92 -6.37 -7.71 -7.94
CA TYR A 92 -5.79 -8.06 -6.64
C TYR A 92 -4.28 -7.91 -6.62
N LYS A 93 -3.56 -8.34 -7.67
CA LYS A 93 -2.11 -8.14 -7.77
C LYS A 93 -1.75 -6.64 -7.68
N ALA A 94 -2.43 -5.80 -8.46
CA ALA A 94 -2.21 -4.36 -8.47
C ALA A 94 -2.57 -3.69 -7.12
N GLY A 95 -3.68 -4.10 -6.50
CA GLY A 95 -4.11 -3.60 -5.20
C GLY A 95 -3.16 -4.01 -4.06
N THR A 96 -2.69 -5.26 -4.04
CA THR A 96 -1.71 -5.73 -3.05
C THR A 96 -0.38 -4.98 -3.18
N TYR A 97 0.10 -4.74 -4.39
CA TYR A 97 1.28 -3.91 -4.61
C TYR A 97 1.09 -2.50 -4.04
N ALA A 98 -0.02 -1.84 -4.39
CA ALA A 98 -0.29 -0.47 -3.95
C ALA A 98 -0.44 -0.37 -2.42
N GLY A 99 -1.13 -1.33 -1.80
CA GLY A 99 -1.27 -1.42 -0.35
C GLY A 99 0.07 -1.63 0.35
N ASN A 100 0.89 -2.56 -0.15
CA ASN A 100 2.22 -2.79 0.42
C ASN A 100 3.14 -1.58 0.22
N LEU A 101 3.06 -0.91 -0.94
CA LEU A 101 3.77 0.35 -1.19
C LEU A 101 3.34 1.45 -0.21
N SER A 102 2.05 1.58 0.09
CA SER A 102 1.56 2.53 1.09
C SER A 102 2.07 2.20 2.49
N ASN A 103 2.15 0.92 2.85
CA ASN A 103 2.66 0.45 4.15
C ASN A 103 4.18 0.64 4.31
N GLU A 104 4.86 1.12 3.28
CA GLU A 104 6.28 1.43 3.34
C GLU A 104 6.58 2.70 4.13
N ASP A 105 5.58 3.55 4.42
CA ASP A 105 5.74 4.86 5.07
C ASP A 105 6.90 5.66 4.43
N VAL A 106 6.96 5.65 3.09
CA VAL A 106 7.93 6.40 2.26
C VAL A 106 7.71 7.90 2.28
#